data_AF-A0A0G3BEQ6-F1
#
_entry.id   AF-A0A0G3BEQ6-F1
#
_cell.length_a   1.000
_cell.length_b   1.000
_cell.length_c   1.000
_cell.angle_alpha   90.00
_cell.angle_beta   90.00
_cell.angle_gamma   90.00
#
_symmetry.space_group_name_H-M   'P 1'
#
loop_
_entity.id
_entity.type
_entity.pdbx_description
1 polymer ?
#
loop_
_entity_poly.entity_id
_entity_poly.type
_entity_poly.pdbx_seq_one_letter_code
_entity_poly.pdbx_strand_id
1 'polypeptide(L)'
;MMLWLFDGITMARHTEEENARDRAAALHPACELCRSPGGMLVLQRPHWRLVRVEDQDFPAYYRVIWNAHCAELTDLTPEQRHECLDAVAEVEAVLRRHLRPTKINLAAFGNMVPHLHWHIIARHVWDSHFPQPVWGPRQREVPEGARARLAATPATLDQAMREAFGPTSEAK
;
A
#
# COMPACT_ATOMS: atom_id res chain seq x y z
N MET A 1 -46.13 -20.37 -28.21
CA MET A 1 -45.62 -21.28 -27.16
C MET A 1 -44.27 -21.75 -27.67
N MET A 2 -43.15 -21.11 -27.34
CA MET A 2 -42.47 -21.25 -26.05
C MET A 2 -41.54 -20.04 -25.85
N LEU A 3 -41.62 -19.44 -24.66
CA LEU A 3 -40.74 -18.37 -24.19
C LEU A 3 -39.35 -18.91 -23.86
N TRP A 4 -38.32 -18.12 -24.11
CA TRP A 4 -37.09 -18.13 -23.32
C TRP A 4 -36.81 -16.70 -22.86
N LEU A 5 -37.13 -16.44 -21.59
CA LEU A 5 -36.65 -15.30 -20.82
C LEU A 5 -35.18 -15.56 -20.48
N PHE A 6 -34.28 -14.70 -20.91
CA PHE A 6 -32.98 -14.55 -20.28
C PHE A 6 -33.06 -13.35 -19.33
N ASP A 7 -33.37 -13.64 -18.07
CA ASP A 7 -33.04 -12.78 -16.95
C ASP A 7 -31.53 -12.88 -16.68
N GLY A 8 -30.94 -11.76 -16.25
CA GLY A 8 -29.88 -11.83 -15.25
C GLY A 8 -28.52 -11.30 -15.65
N ILE A 9 -28.29 -10.04 -15.24
CA ILE A 9 -27.01 -9.46 -14.84
C ILE A 9 -26.06 -9.14 -16.00
N THR A 10 -26.28 -7.96 -16.58
CA THR A 10 -25.18 -7.15 -17.09
C THR A 10 -24.29 -6.78 -15.90
N MET A 11 -23.12 -7.42 -15.75
CA MET A 11 -22.04 -6.79 -14.98
C MET A 11 -21.73 -5.48 -15.68
N ALA A 12 -22.16 -4.37 -15.08
CA ALA A 12 -21.85 -3.04 -15.56
C ALA A 12 -20.32 -2.94 -15.65
N ARG A 13 -19.80 -2.94 -16.88
CA ARG A 13 -18.43 -2.52 -17.13
C ARG A 13 -18.40 -1.04 -16.86
N HIS A 14 -18.10 -0.65 -15.63
CA HIS A 14 -17.87 0.74 -15.28
C HIS A 14 -16.79 1.28 -16.21
N THR A 15 -17.12 2.34 -16.94
CA THR A 15 -16.17 2.97 -17.86
C THR A 15 -15.05 3.65 -17.08
N GLU A 16 -13.88 3.81 -17.67
CA GLU A 16 -12.74 4.48 -17.01
C GLU A 16 -13.07 5.92 -16.58
N GLU A 17 -13.95 6.60 -17.32
CA GLU A 17 -14.44 7.95 -17.01
C GLU A 17 -15.41 7.99 -15.83
N GLU A 18 -16.28 6.99 -15.67
CA GLU A 18 -17.14 6.83 -14.49
C GLU A 18 -16.31 6.50 -13.24
N ASN A 19 -15.34 5.59 -13.36
CA ASN A 19 -14.39 5.28 -12.29
C ASN A 19 -13.55 6.50 -11.87
N ALA A 20 -13.14 7.35 -12.82
CA ALA A 20 -12.42 8.58 -12.52
C ALA A 20 -13.28 9.64 -11.83
N ARG A 21 -14.56 9.78 -12.22
CA ARG A 21 -15.54 10.67 -11.56
C ARG A 21 -15.89 10.20 -10.14
N ASP A 22 -16.11 8.91 -9.94
CA ASP A 22 -16.37 8.33 -8.62
C ASP A 22 -15.15 8.50 -7.69
N ARG A 23 -13.92 8.40 -8.25
CA ARG A 23 -12.68 8.73 -7.51
C ARG A 23 -12.59 10.20 -7.11
N ALA A 24 -12.95 11.14 -8.00
CA ALA A 24 -12.94 12.57 -7.70
C ALA A 24 -14.00 12.96 -6.66
N ALA A 25 -15.18 12.32 -6.70
CA ALA A 25 -16.23 12.49 -5.70
C ALA A 25 -15.84 11.94 -4.31
N ALA A 26 -14.87 11.03 -4.26
CA ALA A 26 -14.38 10.40 -3.04
C ALA A 26 -13.12 11.05 -2.46
N LEU A 27 -12.69 12.25 -2.87
CA LEU A 27 -11.54 12.95 -2.27
C LEU A 27 -11.98 13.91 -1.16
N HIS A 28 -11.35 13.83 0.01
CA HIS A 28 -11.61 14.76 1.11
C HIS A 28 -10.60 15.92 1.10
N PRO A 29 -11.02 17.19 0.97
CA PRO A 29 -10.12 18.32 0.78
C PRO A 29 -9.20 18.55 1.98
N ALA A 30 -9.62 18.18 3.19
CA ALA A 30 -8.77 18.26 4.39
C ALA A 30 -7.86 17.04 4.61
N CYS A 31 -8.01 15.95 3.85
CA CYS A 31 -7.19 14.74 4.02
C CYS A 31 -5.82 14.86 3.33
N GLU A 32 -4.74 14.62 4.08
CA GLU A 32 -3.37 14.61 3.56
C GLU A 32 -3.16 13.57 2.46
N LEU A 33 -3.73 12.37 2.62
CA LEU A 33 -3.62 11.27 1.65
C LEU A 33 -4.55 11.43 0.44
N CYS A 34 -5.49 12.37 0.47
CA CYS A 34 -6.21 12.81 -0.74
C CYS A 34 -5.44 13.88 -1.51
N ARG A 35 -4.75 14.79 -0.79
CA ARG A 35 -4.03 15.92 -1.40
C ARG A 35 -2.62 15.58 -1.87
N SER A 36 -2.04 14.47 -1.40
CA SER A 36 -0.66 14.12 -1.69
C SER A 36 -0.48 12.61 -1.85
N PRO A 37 0.62 12.16 -2.48
CA PRO A 37 0.93 10.75 -2.58
C PRO A 37 1.07 10.06 -1.20
N GLY A 38 1.53 10.76 -0.16
CA GLY A 38 1.78 10.20 1.18
C GLY A 38 3.16 9.54 1.35
N GLY A 39 4.09 9.81 0.41
CA GLY A 39 5.46 9.31 0.36
C GLY A 39 6.03 9.42 -1.07
N MET A 40 7.20 8.83 -1.30
CA MET A 40 7.77 8.69 -2.64
C MET A 40 6.95 7.67 -3.44
N LEU A 41 6.31 8.09 -4.53
CA LEU A 41 5.47 7.22 -5.35
C LEU A 41 6.30 6.14 -6.06
N VAL A 42 5.94 4.88 -5.83
CA VAL A 42 6.59 3.70 -6.44
C VAL A 42 5.76 3.18 -7.60
N LEU A 43 4.46 3.01 -7.39
CA LEU A 43 3.53 2.68 -8.48
C LEU A 43 2.11 3.09 -8.10
N GLN A 44 1.27 3.25 -9.12
CA GLN A 44 -0.12 3.64 -8.96
C GLN A 44 -1.04 2.69 -9.71
N ARG A 45 -2.14 2.30 -9.10
CA ARG A 45 -3.20 1.47 -9.67
C ARG A 45 -4.54 2.23 -9.70
N PRO A 46 -5.59 1.67 -10.32
CA PRO A 46 -6.92 2.25 -10.25
C PRO A 46 -7.42 2.44 -8.80
N HIS A 47 -7.25 1.47 -7.90
CA HIS A 47 -7.83 1.61 -6.56
C HIS A 47 -6.86 1.99 -5.45
N TRP A 48 -5.57 1.72 -5.62
CA TRP A 48 -4.56 2.03 -4.61
C TRP A 48 -3.27 2.54 -5.23
N ARG A 49 -2.33 2.95 -4.39
CA ARG A 49 -0.97 3.29 -4.79
C ARG A 49 0.01 2.77 -3.74
N LEU A 50 1.22 2.46 -4.20
CA LEU A 50 2.34 2.10 -3.33
C LEU A 50 3.28 3.29 -3.23
N VAL A 51 3.61 3.66 -2.00
CA VAL A 51 4.62 4.68 -1.73
C VAL A 51 5.68 4.13 -0.80
N ARG A 52 6.91 4.62 -0.93
CA ARG A 52 7.97 4.44 0.07
C ARG A 52 8.02 5.67 0.97
N VAL A 53 7.99 5.43 2.28
CA VAL A 53 8.12 6.48 3.29
C VAL A 53 9.60 6.85 3.42
N GLU A 54 9.90 8.14 3.46
CA GLU A 54 11.24 8.62 3.78
C GLU A 54 11.44 8.58 5.30
N ASP A 55 12.16 7.56 5.75
CA ASP A 55 12.50 7.36 7.16
C ASP A 55 13.95 6.86 7.24
N GLN A 56 14.76 7.53 8.07
CA GLN A 56 16.19 7.22 8.21
C GLN A 56 16.44 5.86 8.89
N ASP A 57 15.55 5.47 9.80
CA ASP A 57 15.64 4.26 10.59
C ASP A 57 14.98 3.08 9.88
N PHE A 58 14.00 3.37 9.02
CA PHE A 58 13.25 2.38 8.25
C PHE A 58 13.25 2.70 6.74
N PRO A 59 14.41 2.63 6.07
CA PRO A 59 14.55 3.03 4.66
C PRO A 59 13.81 2.13 3.65
N ALA A 60 13.25 1.00 4.11
CA ALA A 60 12.39 0.10 3.34
C ALA A 60 10.95 0.04 3.91
N TYR A 61 10.46 1.17 4.41
CA TYR A 61 9.09 1.33 4.89
C TYR A 61 8.17 1.71 3.72
N TYR A 62 7.23 0.82 3.38
CA TYR A 62 6.22 1.06 2.36
C TYR A 62 4.83 1.29 2.94
N ARG A 63 4.00 2.01 2.18
CA ARG A 63 2.56 2.09 2.40
C ARG A 63 1.78 1.74 1.16
N VAL A 64 0.78 0.89 1.32
CA VAL A 64 -0.31 0.74 0.35
C VAL A 64 -1.42 1.68 0.79
N ILE A 65 -1.76 2.66 -0.04
CA ILE A 65 -2.77 3.68 0.27
C ILE A 65 -3.92 3.51 -0.71
N TRP A 66 -5.14 3.34 -0.19
CA TRP A 66 -6.34 3.33 -1.03
C TRP A 66 -6.55 4.72 -1.63
N ASN A 67 -6.96 4.82 -2.90
CA ASN A 67 -7.00 6.11 -3.60
C ASN A 67 -8.25 6.92 -3.23
N ALA A 68 -9.41 6.27 -3.15
CA ALA A 68 -10.63 6.89 -2.64
C ALA A 68 -10.51 7.11 -1.12
N HIS A 69 -11.14 8.16 -0.61
CA HIS A 69 -11.20 8.41 0.83
C HIS A 69 -12.22 7.47 1.47
N CYS A 70 -11.72 6.50 2.22
CA CYS A 70 -12.48 5.68 3.16
C CYS A 70 -11.66 5.53 4.43
N ALA A 71 -12.30 5.39 5.59
CA ALA A 71 -11.56 5.28 6.84
C ALA A 71 -11.19 3.81 7.11
N GLU A 72 -12.14 2.91 6.91
CA GLU A 72 -12.04 1.54 7.36
C GLU A 72 -11.92 0.55 6.19
N LEU A 73 -11.25 -0.58 6.44
CA LEU A 73 -11.25 -1.70 5.50
C LEU A 73 -12.69 -2.21 5.24
N THR A 74 -13.56 -2.09 6.24
CA THR A 74 -14.97 -2.50 6.13
C THR A 74 -15.82 -1.58 5.25
N ASP A 75 -15.32 -0.40 4.87
CA ASP A 75 -16.00 0.49 3.92
C ASP A 75 -15.83 0.03 2.47
N LEU A 76 -14.85 -0.84 2.20
CA LEU A 76 -14.62 -1.43 0.89
C LEU A 76 -15.58 -2.60 0.61
N THR A 77 -15.90 -2.84 -0.66
CA THR A 77 -16.59 -4.08 -1.07
C THR A 77 -15.71 -5.30 -0.80
N PRO A 78 -16.26 -6.52 -0.70
CA PRO A 78 -15.46 -7.73 -0.50
C PRO A 78 -14.33 -7.90 -1.54
N GLU A 79 -14.60 -7.58 -2.81
CA GLU A 79 -13.63 -7.67 -3.90
C GLU A 79 -12.50 -6.65 -3.73
N GLN A 80 -12.85 -5.42 -3.35
CA GLN A 80 -11.88 -4.35 -3.07
C GLN A 80 -11.02 -4.66 -1.84
N ARG A 81 -11.60 -5.31 -0.81
CA ARG A 81 -10.83 -5.78 0.35
C ARG A 81 -9.80 -6.82 -0.06
N HIS A 82 -10.19 -7.79 -0.89
CA HIS A 82 -9.24 -8.78 -1.41
C HIS A 82 -8.13 -8.10 -2.23
N GLU A 83 -8.47 -7.21 -3.16
CA GLU A 83 -7.47 -6.46 -3.94
C GLU A 83 -6.50 -5.69 -3.03
N CYS A 84 -7.03 -5.00 -2.02
CA CYS A 84 -6.22 -4.24 -1.06
C CYS A 84 -5.26 -5.16 -0.28
N LEU A 85 -5.76 -6.29 0.24
CA LEU A 85 -4.97 -7.23 1.03
C LEU A 85 -3.95 -8.00 0.17
N ASP A 86 -4.29 -8.33 -1.08
CA ASP A 86 -3.35 -8.94 -2.04
C ASP A 86 -2.20 -7.98 -2.34
N ALA A 87 -2.48 -6.69 -2.51
CA ALA A 87 -1.44 -5.68 -2.67
C ALA A 87 -0.52 -5.59 -1.45
N VAL A 88 -1.08 -5.63 -0.23
CA VAL A 88 -0.29 -5.65 1.01
C VAL A 88 0.58 -6.90 1.10
N ALA A 89 0.01 -8.07 0.77
CA ALA A 89 0.71 -9.35 0.82
C ALA A 89 1.86 -9.44 -0.20
N GLU A 90 1.68 -8.90 -1.41
CA GLU A 90 2.74 -8.90 -2.42
C GLU A 90 3.90 -7.96 -2.03
N VAL A 91 3.61 -6.79 -1.45
CA VAL A 91 4.65 -5.91 -0.88
C VAL A 91 5.41 -6.63 0.24
N GLU A 92 4.70 -7.32 1.14
CA GLU A 92 5.34 -8.19 2.15
C GLU A 92 6.27 -9.23 1.48
N ALA A 93 5.78 -9.93 0.46
CA ALA A 93 6.53 -11.01 -0.20
C ALA A 93 7.83 -10.50 -0.83
N VAL A 94 7.78 -9.34 -1.50
CA VAL A 94 8.97 -8.69 -2.06
C VAL A 94 9.95 -8.31 -0.96
N LEU A 95 9.50 -7.65 0.12
CA LEU A 95 10.38 -7.29 1.23
C LEU A 95 11.03 -8.52 1.87
N ARG A 96 10.27 -9.61 2.06
CA ARG A 96 10.80 -10.85 2.61
C ARG A 96 11.86 -11.47 1.73
N ARG A 97 11.61 -11.52 0.41
CA ARG A 97 12.54 -12.08 -0.59
C ARG A 97 13.86 -11.31 -0.62
N HIS A 98 13.79 -9.98 -0.62
CA HIS A 98 14.97 -9.14 -0.85
C HIS A 98 15.73 -8.78 0.44
N LEU A 99 15.04 -8.63 1.58
CA LEU A 99 15.66 -8.17 2.82
C LEU A 99 15.89 -9.28 3.84
N ARG A 100 15.19 -10.41 3.73
CA ARG A 100 15.22 -11.50 4.73
C ARG A 100 15.07 -10.96 6.17
N PRO A 101 14.01 -10.19 6.46
CA PRO A 101 13.82 -9.58 7.76
C PRO A 101 13.54 -10.64 8.82
N THR A 102 13.79 -10.28 10.08
CA THR A 102 13.38 -11.09 11.23
C THR A 102 11.86 -11.18 11.30
N LYS A 103 11.14 -10.09 10.98
CA LYS A 103 9.67 -10.04 10.96
C LYS A 103 9.16 -8.95 10.00
N ILE A 104 7.97 -9.13 9.45
CA ILE A 104 7.21 -8.04 8.81
C ILE A 104 6.15 -7.53 9.79
N ASN A 105 6.03 -6.21 9.94
CA ASN A 105 4.89 -5.58 10.59
C ASN A 105 3.92 -5.08 9.52
N LEU A 106 2.66 -5.48 9.66
CA LEU A 106 1.52 -5.00 8.89
C LEU A 106 0.57 -4.28 9.84
N ALA A 107 0.21 -3.03 9.55
CA ALA A 107 -0.71 -2.28 10.38
C ALA A 107 -1.53 -1.28 9.56
N ALA A 108 -2.83 -1.22 9.79
CA ALA A 108 -3.68 -0.11 9.41
C ALA A 108 -4.19 0.53 10.69
N PHE A 109 -3.76 1.76 10.98
CA PHE A 109 -4.25 2.54 12.12
C PHE A 109 -5.28 3.56 11.65
N GLY A 110 -4.81 4.73 11.20
CA GLY A 110 -5.70 5.80 10.74
C GLY A 110 -6.18 6.78 11.82
N ASN A 111 -5.73 6.66 13.07
CA ASN A 111 -6.17 7.54 14.17
C ASN A 111 -6.02 9.04 13.88
N MET A 112 -4.90 9.45 13.26
CA MET A 112 -4.62 10.86 12.92
C MET A 112 -5.04 11.23 11.50
N VAL A 113 -5.00 10.27 10.58
CA VAL A 113 -5.41 10.44 9.18
C VAL A 113 -6.36 9.29 8.85
N PRO A 114 -7.67 9.48 9.02
CA PRO A 114 -8.68 8.43 8.82
C PRO A 114 -8.93 8.20 7.33
N HIS A 115 -7.90 7.69 6.66
CA HIS A 115 -7.88 7.33 5.26
C HIS A 115 -7.15 6.00 5.17
N LEU A 116 -7.77 4.96 4.65
CA LEU A 116 -7.25 3.61 4.61
C LEU A 116 -5.87 3.55 3.97
N HIS A 117 -4.88 3.21 4.80
CA HIS A 117 -3.53 2.92 4.38
C HIS A 117 -2.91 1.86 5.29
N TRP A 118 -2.14 0.98 4.67
CA TRP A 118 -1.38 -0.05 5.35
C TRP A 118 0.08 0.38 5.47
N HIS A 119 0.66 0.13 6.63
CA HIS A 119 2.08 0.19 6.88
C HIS A 119 2.69 -1.19 6.70
N ILE A 120 3.70 -1.32 5.85
CA ILE A 120 4.41 -2.57 5.59
C ILE A 120 5.90 -2.33 5.87
N ILE A 121 6.40 -2.96 6.93
CA ILE A 121 7.73 -2.64 7.47
C ILE A 121 8.53 -3.91 7.73
N ALA A 122 9.69 -4.01 7.07
CA ALA A 122 10.70 -5.02 7.34
C ALA A 122 11.45 -4.72 8.65
N ARG A 123 11.34 -5.62 9.63
CA ARG A 123 11.93 -5.50 10.96
C ARG A 123 13.12 -6.42 11.11
N HIS A 124 14.16 -5.92 11.76
CA HIS A 124 15.38 -6.66 12.02
C HIS A 124 15.77 -6.55 13.50
N VAL A 125 16.39 -7.59 14.05
CA VAL A 125 16.91 -7.56 15.43
C VAL A 125 17.86 -6.38 15.71
N TRP A 126 18.55 -5.90 14.67
CA TRP A 126 19.47 -4.77 14.75
C TRP A 126 18.79 -3.41 14.58
N ASP A 127 17.52 -3.35 14.18
CA ASP A 127 16.84 -2.07 13.92
C ASP A 127 16.70 -1.24 15.21
N SER A 128 16.44 0.06 15.06
CA SER A 128 16.44 0.99 16.19
C SER A 128 15.40 0.68 17.27
N HIS A 129 14.33 -0.06 16.96
CA HIS A 129 13.18 -0.26 17.85
C HIS A 129 12.96 -1.71 18.27
N PHE A 130 13.51 -2.72 17.61
CA PHE A 130 13.20 -4.13 17.89
C PHE A 130 13.50 -4.49 19.36
N PRO A 131 12.64 -5.20 20.12
CA PRO A 131 11.38 -5.84 19.70
C PRO A 131 10.14 -4.93 19.80
N GLN A 132 10.29 -3.66 20.16
CA GLN A 132 9.17 -2.71 20.20
C GLN A 132 8.62 -2.42 18.80
N PRO A 133 7.34 -1.99 18.69
CA PRO A 133 6.82 -1.43 17.44
C PRO A 133 7.64 -0.20 17.02
N VAL A 134 7.63 0.13 15.72
CA VAL A 134 8.39 1.27 15.19
C VAL A 134 7.93 2.63 15.73
N TRP A 135 6.71 2.68 16.28
CA TRP A 135 6.14 3.86 16.94
C TRP A 135 6.34 3.85 18.47
N GLY A 136 7.02 2.82 19.00
CA GLY A 136 7.34 2.70 20.42
C GLY A 136 8.64 3.41 20.77
N PRO A 137 9.15 3.22 22.01
CA PRO A 137 10.42 3.79 22.40
C PRO A 137 11.59 3.15 21.62
N ARG A 138 12.51 3.99 21.13
CA ARG A 138 13.78 3.55 20.54
C ARG A 138 14.59 2.73 21.54
N GLN A 139 15.17 1.63 21.06
CA GLN A 139 15.92 0.65 21.85
C GLN A 139 17.43 0.75 21.66
N ARG A 140 17.88 1.22 20.50
CA ARG A 140 19.32 1.29 20.16
C ARG A 140 19.60 2.28 19.04
N GLU A 141 20.86 2.72 18.99
CA GLU A 141 21.43 3.32 17.78
C GLU A 141 21.80 2.24 16.76
N VAL A 142 21.76 2.61 15.48
CA VAL A 142 22.18 1.75 14.36
C VAL A 142 23.45 2.36 13.77
N PRO A 143 24.65 1.85 14.10
CA PRO A 143 25.90 2.32 13.53
C PRO A 143 25.86 2.29 12.00
N GLU A 144 26.39 3.33 11.36
CA GLU A 144 26.38 3.55 9.89
C GLU A 144 24.98 3.73 9.26
N GLY A 145 23.92 3.71 10.09
CA GLY A 145 22.53 3.89 9.68
C GLY A 145 21.88 2.62 9.14
N ALA A 146 20.54 2.55 9.25
CA ALA A 146 19.78 1.37 8.82
C ALA A 146 19.94 1.05 7.33
N ARG A 147 20.12 2.07 6.49
CA ARG A 147 20.28 1.92 5.03
C ARG A 147 21.52 1.11 4.67
N ALA A 148 22.63 1.30 5.38
CA ALA A 148 23.88 0.57 5.13
C ALA A 148 23.77 -0.93 5.47
N ARG A 149 22.81 -1.30 6.34
CA ARG A 149 22.61 -2.67 6.80
C ARG A 149 21.61 -3.49 5.98
N LEU A 150 20.85 -2.85 5.08
CA LEU A 150 19.89 -3.56 4.23
C LEU A 150 20.59 -4.41 3.17
N ALA A 151 20.06 -5.60 2.92
CA ALA A 151 20.56 -6.50 1.88
C ALA A 151 20.27 -6.00 0.45
N ALA A 152 19.37 -5.04 0.29
CA ALA A 152 19.03 -4.40 -0.97
C ALA A 152 18.80 -2.90 -0.75
N THR A 153 19.17 -2.08 -1.73
CA THR A 153 18.95 -0.63 -1.65
C THR A 153 17.47 -0.29 -1.82
N PRO A 154 16.99 0.86 -1.29
CA PRO A 154 15.62 1.32 -1.56
C PRO A 154 15.28 1.40 -3.04
N ALA A 155 16.21 1.82 -3.90
CA ALA A 155 15.99 1.87 -5.36
C ALA A 155 15.80 0.46 -5.97
N THR A 156 16.59 -0.51 -5.52
CA THR A 156 16.44 -1.93 -5.93
C THR A 156 15.08 -2.49 -5.49
N LEU A 157 14.63 -2.15 -4.27
CA LEU A 157 13.33 -2.59 -3.77
C LEU A 157 12.20 -1.92 -4.56
N ASP A 158 12.27 -0.61 -4.83
CA ASP A 158 11.27 0.10 -5.62
C ASP A 158 11.14 -0.49 -7.03
N GLN A 159 12.24 -0.94 -7.63
CA GLN A 159 12.23 -1.66 -8.90
C GLN A 159 11.59 -3.04 -8.78
N ALA A 160 11.96 -3.83 -7.77
CA ALA A 160 11.37 -5.15 -7.53
C ALA A 160 9.85 -5.07 -7.28
N MET A 161 9.38 -4.01 -6.62
CA MET A 161 7.95 -3.76 -6.45
C MET A 161 7.26 -3.52 -7.80
N ARG A 162 7.83 -2.67 -8.67
CA ARG A 162 7.28 -2.42 -10.01
C ARG A 162 7.21 -3.69 -10.85
N GLU A 163 8.23 -4.54 -10.77
CA GLU A 163 8.26 -5.82 -11.47
C GLU A 163 7.20 -6.80 -10.93
N ALA A 164 7.09 -6.93 -9.60
CA ALA A 164 6.15 -7.83 -8.95
C ALA A 164 4.68 -7.55 -9.32
N PHE A 165 4.31 -6.27 -9.44
CA PHE A 165 2.95 -5.90 -9.83
C PHE A 165 2.75 -5.80 -11.36
N GLY A 166 3.80 -6.00 -12.16
CA GLY A 166 3.77 -5.85 -13.61
C GLY A 166 3.51 -4.42 -14.09
N PRO A 167 3.39 -4.20 -15.41
CA PRO A 167 3.16 -2.87 -15.96
C PRO A 167 1.86 -2.24 -15.42
N THR A 168 1.88 -0.93 -15.22
CA THR A 168 0.64 -0.15 -15.08
C THR A 168 -0.15 -0.32 -16.37
N SER A 169 -1.44 -0.68 -16.31
CA SER A 169 -2.28 -0.56 -17.50
C SER A 169 -2.26 0.93 -17.88
N GLU A 170 -1.62 1.26 -19.00
CA GLU A 170 -1.71 2.60 -19.55
C GLU A 170 -3.19 2.90 -19.76
N ALA A 171 -3.67 4.00 -19.18
CA ALA A 171 -4.98 4.55 -19.48
C ALA A 171 -5.04 4.71 -21.00
N LYS A 172 -6.02 4.07 -21.63
CA LYS A 172 -6.18 4.10 -23.08
C LYS A 172 -7.12 5.23 -23.48
#